data_AF-A0A3B9SN98-F1
#
_entry.id   AF-A0A3B9SN98-F1
#
_cell.length_a   1.000
_cell.length_b   1.000
_cell.length_c   1.000
_cell.angle_alpha   90.00
_cell.angle_beta   90.00
_cell.angle_gamma   90.00
#
_symmetry.space_group_name_H-M   'P 1'
#
loop_
_entity.id
_entity.type
_entity.pdbx_description
1 polymer ?
#
loop_
_entity_poly.entity_id
_entity_poly.type
_entity_poly.pdbx_seq_one_letter_code
_entity_poly.pdbx_strand_id
1 'polypeptide(L)'
;MRLLYLTDTHLRANTPANRRDNLVETLRAKLAEVVALAEEHAVSAVLHGGDLFESPNPGLATAGELLRGFLTRLARRGIPFYITPGNHEMFGHNPATLQRTLLGFMGQIGVVRLLDRTAQ
;
A
#
# COMPACT_ATOMS: atom_id res chain seq x y z
N MET A 1 20.58 -10.83 2.41
CA MET A 1 19.47 -9.84 2.44
C MET A 1 18.24 -10.50 1.86
N ARG A 2 17.08 -10.39 2.52
CA ARG A 2 15.79 -10.93 2.01
C ARG A 2 14.82 -9.78 1.86
N LEU A 3 14.11 -9.74 0.74
CA LEU A 3 13.11 -8.71 0.44
C LEU A 3 11.79 -9.42 0.21
N LEU A 4 10.70 -8.88 0.77
CA LEU A 4 9.36 -9.31 0.43
C LEU A 4 8.80 -8.34 -0.62
N TYR A 5 8.29 -8.86 -1.72
CA TYR A 5 7.69 -8.07 -2.78
C TYR A 5 6.19 -8.38 -2.90
N LEU A 6 5.39 -7.33 -3.04
CA LEU A 6 3.97 -7.40 -3.40
C LEU A 6 3.62 -6.24 -4.32
N THR A 7 2.46 -6.30 -4.97
CA THR A 7 1.99 -5.25 -5.89
C THR A 7 0.48 -5.37 -6.06
N ASP A 8 -0.17 -4.37 -6.65
CA ASP A 8 -1.57 -4.44 -7.08
C ASP A 8 -2.51 -4.84 -5.93
N THR A 9 -2.34 -4.20 -4.77
CA THR A 9 -3.18 -4.47 -3.59
C THR A 9 -4.60 -3.91 -3.79
N HIS A 10 -4.76 -2.82 -4.52
CA HIS A 10 -6.06 -2.19 -4.83
C HIS A 10 -6.96 -2.00 -3.60
N LEU A 11 -6.43 -1.34 -2.56
CA LEU A 11 -7.21 -1.02 -1.37
C LEU A 11 -8.43 -0.17 -1.76
N ARG A 12 -9.62 -0.66 -1.39
CA ARG A 12 -10.91 -0.02 -1.67
C ARG A 12 -11.95 -0.36 -0.61
N ALA A 13 -12.95 0.51 -0.50
CA ALA A 13 -13.99 0.42 0.52
C ALA A 13 -15.20 -0.45 0.15
N ASN A 14 -15.33 -0.82 -1.13
CA ASN A 14 -16.47 -1.58 -1.64
C ASN A 14 -16.06 -2.92 -2.23
N THR A 15 -16.96 -3.89 -2.11
CA THR A 15 -16.84 -5.20 -2.77
C THR A 15 -17.52 -5.12 -4.15
N PRO A 16 -16.79 -5.40 -5.25
CA PRO A 16 -17.40 -5.51 -6.58
C PRO A 16 -18.54 -6.53 -6.63
N ALA A 17 -19.59 -6.24 -7.39
CA ALA A 17 -20.84 -7.03 -7.40
C ALA A 17 -20.65 -8.52 -7.76
N ASN A 18 -19.65 -8.85 -8.58
CA ASN A 18 -19.39 -10.21 -9.04
C ASN A 18 -18.48 -11.02 -8.09
N ARG A 19 -18.03 -10.45 -6.98
CA ARG A 19 -17.26 -11.19 -5.97
C ARG A 19 -18.18 -12.03 -5.10
N ARG A 20 -17.69 -13.19 -4.68
CA ARG A 20 -18.40 -14.10 -3.76
C ARG A 20 -18.00 -13.90 -2.29
N ASP A 21 -16.91 -13.18 -2.05
CA ASP A 21 -16.36 -12.86 -0.74
C ASP A 21 -16.48 -11.35 -0.44
N ASN A 22 -16.26 -10.98 0.83
CA ASN A 22 -16.12 -9.58 1.21
C ASN A 22 -14.68 -9.12 0.93
N LEU A 23 -14.50 -8.25 -0.05
CA LEU A 23 -13.17 -7.81 -0.48
C LEU A 23 -12.41 -7.10 0.64
N VAL A 24 -13.07 -6.28 1.46
CA VAL A 24 -12.40 -5.53 2.54
C VAL A 24 -11.82 -6.49 3.57
N GLU A 25 -12.58 -7.52 3.95
CA GLU A 25 -12.09 -8.54 4.88
C GLU A 25 -11.00 -9.42 4.25
N THR A 26 -11.11 -9.74 2.96
CA THR A 26 -10.05 -10.46 2.22
C THR A 26 -8.76 -9.63 2.16
N LEU A 27 -8.85 -8.32 1.89
CA LEU A 27 -7.68 -7.43 1.89
C LEU A 27 -7.04 -7.36 3.28
N ARG A 28 -7.84 -7.24 4.34
CA ARG A 28 -7.35 -7.27 5.73
C ARG A 28 -6.59 -8.55 6.03
N ALA A 29 -7.15 -9.70 5.68
CA ALA A 29 -6.54 -11.01 5.91
C ALA A 29 -5.22 -11.15 5.14
N LYS A 30 -5.20 -10.77 3.85
CA LYS A 30 -4.00 -10.82 3.02
C LYS A 30 -2.89 -9.89 3.51
N LEU A 31 -3.21 -8.67 3.91
CA LEU A 31 -2.21 -7.77 4.49
C LEU A 31 -1.64 -8.31 5.81
N ALA A 32 -2.46 -8.97 6.63
CA ALA A 32 -1.98 -9.65 7.83
C ALA A 32 -1.05 -10.83 7.51
N GLU A 33 -1.36 -11.60 6.47
CA GLU A 33 -0.50 -12.68 5.95
C GLU A 33 0.85 -12.12 5.46
N VAL A 34 0.86 -11.01 4.72
CA VAL A 34 2.10 -10.36 4.27
C VAL A 34 2.98 -9.98 5.46
N VAL A 35 2.39 -9.44 6.54
CA VAL A 35 3.14 -9.13 7.77
C VAL A 35 3.71 -10.41 8.40
N ALA A 36 2.92 -11.48 8.49
CA ALA A 36 3.38 -12.75 9.05
C ALA A 36 4.54 -13.34 8.23
N LEU A 37 4.46 -13.32 6.90
CA LEU A 37 5.54 -13.76 6.01
C LEU A 37 6.79 -12.89 6.14
N ALA A 38 6.64 -11.57 6.30
CA ALA A 38 7.74 -10.66 6.53
C ALA A 38 8.49 -10.98 7.84
N GLU A 39 7.75 -11.34 8.89
CA GLU A 39 8.29 -11.76 10.19
C GLU A 39 8.95 -13.15 10.13
N GLU A 40 8.24 -14.15 9.62
CA GLU A 40 8.70 -15.54 9.50
C GLU A 40 10.00 -15.61 8.70
N HIS A 41 10.04 -14.88 7.59
CA HIS A 41 11.21 -14.80 6.74
C HIS A 41 12.12 -13.63 7.09
N ALA A 42 12.04 -13.07 8.30
CA ALA A 42 12.83 -11.95 8.83
C ALA A 42 13.46 -11.09 7.72
N VAL A 43 12.57 -10.43 6.96
CA VAL A 43 12.94 -9.71 5.75
C VAL A 43 13.55 -8.36 6.11
N SER A 44 14.48 -7.90 5.28
CA SER A 44 15.15 -6.62 5.45
C SER A 44 14.26 -5.44 5.05
N ALA A 45 13.29 -5.66 4.16
CA ALA A 45 12.31 -4.66 3.73
C ALA A 45 11.11 -5.32 3.03
N VAL A 46 10.01 -4.57 2.97
CA VAL A 46 8.86 -4.85 2.09
C VAL A 46 8.87 -3.84 0.95
N LEU A 47 8.72 -4.33 -0.29
CA LEU A 47 8.67 -3.53 -1.51
C LEU A 47 7.30 -3.68 -2.19
N HIS A 48 6.63 -2.57 -2.46
CA HIS A 48 5.35 -2.55 -3.18
C HIS A 48 5.53 -1.99 -4.60
N GLY A 49 5.06 -2.72 -5.61
CA GLY A 49 5.22 -2.37 -7.04
C GLY A 49 4.33 -1.23 -7.56
N GLY A 50 3.47 -0.65 -6.74
CA GLY A 50 2.40 0.28 -7.14
C GLY A 50 1.00 -0.33 -7.08
N ASP A 51 -0.02 0.48 -7.35
CA ASP A 51 -1.44 0.11 -7.25
C ASP A 51 -1.80 -0.43 -5.85
N LEU A 52 -1.25 0.20 -4.81
CA LEU A 52 -1.68 0.04 -3.42
C LEU A 52 -3.14 0.49 -3.24
N PHE A 53 -3.58 1.57 -3.90
CA PHE A 53 -4.95 2.06 -3.83
C PHE A 53 -5.66 1.87 -5.16
N GLU A 54 -6.95 1.55 -5.11
CA GLU A 54 -7.78 1.43 -6.32
C GLU A 54 -7.95 2.77 -7.06
N SER A 55 -7.81 3.90 -6.35
CA SER A 55 -7.98 5.24 -6.92
C SER A 55 -7.08 6.27 -6.23
N PRO A 56 -6.88 7.45 -6.84
CA PRO A 56 -6.03 8.50 -6.26
C PRO A 56 -6.54 9.05 -4.91
N ASN A 57 -7.84 8.94 -4.67
CA ASN A 57 -8.52 9.40 -3.47
C ASN A 57 -9.48 8.30 -2.96
N PRO A 58 -8.94 7.27 -2.30
CA PRO A 58 -9.73 6.16 -1.79
C PRO A 58 -10.53 6.59 -0.55
N GLY A 59 -11.52 5.79 -0.16
CA GLY A 59 -12.27 6.01 1.08
C GLY A 59 -11.35 5.98 2.31
N LEU A 60 -11.12 7.15 2.92
CA LEU A 60 -10.11 7.32 3.98
C LEU A 60 -10.35 6.44 5.21
N ALA A 61 -11.60 6.17 5.58
CA ALA A 61 -11.93 5.33 6.72
C ALA A 61 -11.40 3.89 6.51
N THR A 62 -11.77 3.26 5.40
CA THR A 62 -11.33 1.89 5.09
C THR A 62 -9.84 1.82 4.79
N ALA A 63 -9.30 2.79 4.04
CA ALA A 63 -7.86 2.85 3.76
C ALA A 63 -7.06 2.98 5.07
N GLY A 64 -7.47 3.90 5.96
CA GLY A 64 -6.83 4.10 7.26
C GLY A 64 -6.85 2.86 8.14
N GLU A 65 -7.97 2.14 8.17
CA GLU A 65 -8.09 0.89 8.93
C GLU A 65 -7.13 -0.21 8.43
N LEU A 66 -7.12 -0.46 7.11
CA LEU A 66 -6.28 -1.49 6.49
C LEU A 66 -4.79 -1.14 6.63
N LEU A 67 -4.42 0.12 6.36
CA LEU A 67 -3.05 0.61 6.49
C LEU A 67 -2.56 0.60 7.95
N ARG A 68 -3.42 0.93 8.92
CA ARG A 68 -3.08 0.80 10.35
C ARG A 68 -2.76 -0.64 10.71
N GLY A 69 -3.53 -1.59 10.18
CA GLY A 69 -3.25 -3.02 10.37
C GLY A 69 -1.91 -3.46 9.77
N PHE A 70 -1.52 -2.86 8.65
CA PHE A 70 -0.35 -3.26 7.87
C PHE A 70 0.92 -2.46 8.21
N LEU A 71 0.94 -1.16 7.91
CA LEU A 71 2.12 -0.29 8.04
C LEU A 71 2.54 -0.12 9.50
N THR A 72 1.59 0.07 10.44
CA THR A 72 1.94 0.16 11.87
C THR A 72 2.54 -1.14 12.37
N ARG A 73 2.10 -2.29 11.85
CA ARG A 73 2.70 -3.56 12.22
C ARG A 73 4.13 -3.63 11.73
N LEU A 74 4.38 -3.44 10.44
CA LEU A 74 5.75 -3.43 9.87
C LEU A 74 6.68 -2.47 10.63
N ALA A 75 6.23 -1.23 10.88
CA ALA A 75 7.00 -0.22 11.60
C ALA A 75 7.38 -0.66 13.02
N ARG A 76 6.48 -1.30 13.77
CA ARG A 76 6.77 -1.83 15.11
C ARG A 76 7.84 -2.94 15.13
N ARG A 77 8.07 -3.62 14.00
CA ARG A 77 9.15 -4.62 13.85
C ARG A 77 10.41 -4.03 13.24
N GLY A 78 10.42 -2.72 12.96
CA GLY A 78 11.52 -2.07 12.26
C GLY A 78 11.67 -2.50 10.80
N ILE A 79 10.63 -3.07 10.19
CA ILE A 79 10.65 -3.50 8.77
C ILE A 79 10.23 -2.29 7.91
N PRO A 80 11.12 -1.70 7.10
CA PRO A 80 10.77 -0.57 6.25
C PRO A 80 9.88 -1.01 5.08
N PHE A 81 8.94 -0.15 4.71
CA PHE A 81 8.05 -0.30 3.57
C PHE A 81 8.39 0.73 2.49
N TYR A 82 8.70 0.25 1.29
CA TYR A 82 8.98 1.05 0.11
C TYR A 82 7.92 0.80 -0.95
N ILE A 83 7.59 1.83 -1.73
CA ILE A 83 6.56 1.73 -2.76
C ILE A 83 6.89 2.61 -3.97
N THR A 84 6.70 2.09 -5.18
CA THR A 84 6.61 2.90 -6.40
C THR A 84 5.14 3.26 -6.67
N PRO A 85 4.83 4.44 -7.22
CA PRO A 85 3.45 4.77 -7.58
C PRO A 85 3.01 3.96 -8.81
N GLY A 86 1.80 3.42 -8.80
CA GLY A 86 1.14 2.79 -9.95
C GLY A 86 0.22 3.77 -10.70
N ASN A 87 -0.50 3.27 -11.71
CA ASN A 87 -1.36 4.10 -12.54
C ASN A 87 -2.72 4.38 -11.88
N HIS A 88 -3.16 3.56 -10.92
CA HIS A 88 -4.39 3.78 -10.16
C HIS A 88 -4.25 4.92 -9.15
N GLU A 89 -3.03 5.20 -8.67
CA GLU A 89 -2.76 6.32 -7.77
C GLU A 89 -2.63 7.68 -8.48
N MET A 90 -2.98 7.80 -9.76
CA MET A 90 -2.81 9.05 -10.51
C MET A 90 -4.10 9.50 -11.19
N PHE A 91 -4.37 10.80 -11.14
CA PHE A 91 -5.49 11.37 -11.90
C PHE A 91 -5.17 11.33 -13.39
N GLY A 92 -6.01 10.65 -14.16
CA GLY A 92 -5.83 10.50 -15.61
C GLY A 92 -4.51 9.83 -15.99
N HIS A 93 -3.98 8.96 -15.14
CA HIS A 93 -2.67 8.30 -15.33
C HIS A 93 -1.51 9.28 -15.54
N ASN A 94 -1.61 10.49 -14.98
CA ASN A 94 -0.61 11.54 -15.11
C ASN A 94 0.31 11.59 -13.87
N PRO A 95 1.61 11.26 -13.99
CA PRO A 95 2.57 11.30 -12.88
C PRO A 95 2.71 12.67 -12.20
N ALA A 96 2.47 13.77 -12.92
CA ALA A 96 2.50 15.12 -12.33
C ALA A 96 1.41 15.33 -11.27
N THR A 97 0.43 14.43 -11.18
CA THR A 97 -0.67 14.52 -10.22
C THR A 97 -0.41 13.77 -8.92
N LEU A 98 0.67 12.98 -8.83
CA LEU A 98 0.94 12.09 -7.68
C LEU A 98 0.90 12.82 -6.33
N GLN A 99 1.45 14.03 -6.26
CA GLN A 99 1.50 14.82 -5.03
C GLN A 99 0.12 15.28 -4.51
N ARG A 100 -0.94 15.15 -5.33
CA ARG A 100 -2.33 15.49 -4.98
C ARG A 100 -3.14 14.29 -4.49
N THR A 101 -2.49 13.13 -4.33
CA THR A 101 -3.15 11.84 -4.07
C THR A 101 -2.84 11.37 -2.66
N LEU A 102 -3.57 10.37 -2.16
CA LEU A 102 -3.29 9.83 -0.83
C LEU A 102 -1.87 9.26 -0.73
N LEU A 103 -1.40 8.54 -1.76
CA LEU A 103 -0.04 8.00 -1.79
C LEU A 103 1.02 9.11 -1.76
N GLY A 104 0.82 10.17 -2.56
CA GLY A 104 1.71 11.34 -2.55
C GLY A 104 1.76 12.03 -1.19
N PHE A 105 0.60 12.27 -0.58
CA PHE A 105 0.50 12.82 0.77
C PHE A 105 1.26 11.94 1.79
N MET A 106 1.04 10.63 1.77
CA MET A 106 1.71 9.68 2.68
C MET A 106 3.24 9.69 2.49
N GLY A 107 3.72 9.84 1.25
CA GLY A 107 5.15 10.02 0.95
C GLY A 107 5.70 11.32 1.54
N GLN A 108 5.00 12.45 1.35
CA GLN A 108 5.42 13.77 1.86
C GLN A 108 5.54 13.81 3.38
N ILE A 109 4.63 13.15 4.10
CA ILE A 109 4.67 13.10 5.57
C ILE A 109 5.54 11.96 6.13
N GLY A 110 6.22 11.20 5.27
CA GLY A 110 7.14 10.14 5.68
C GLY A 110 6.49 8.86 6.24
N VAL A 111 5.19 8.65 5.99
CA VAL A 111 4.49 7.41 6.38
C VAL A 111 4.94 6.22 5.52
N VAL A 112 5.26 6.47 4.25
CA VAL A 112 5.83 5.47 3.33
C VAL A 112 7.09 6.02 2.66
N ARG A 113 8.01 5.14 2.30
CA ARG A 113 9.20 5.51 1.51
C ARG A 113 8.85 5.38 0.03
N LEU A 114 8.32 6.47 -0.53
CA LEU A 114 7.99 6.55 -1.95
C LEU A 114 9.29 6.50 -2.77
N LEU A 115 9.40 5.52 -3.65
CA LEU A 115 10.47 5.39 -4.63
C LEU A 115 9.97 6.01 -5.94
N ASP A 116 10.42 7.22 -6.21
CA ASP A 116 10.15 7.91 -7.46
C ASP A 116 11.44 8.32 -8.16
N ARG A 117 11.31 8.80 -9.39
CA ARG A 117 12.45 9.25 -10.21
C ARG A 117 13.00 10.61 -9.75
N THR A 118 12.42 11.21 -8.71
CA THR A 118 12.71 12.56 -8.23
C THR A 118 13.45 12.59 -6.89
N ALA A 119 13.81 11.43 -6.32
CA ALA A 119 14.76 11.37 -5.22
C ALA A 119 16.12 11.94 -5.65
N GLN A 120 16.33 13.22 -5.36
CA GLN A 120 17.63 13.90 -5.26
C GLN A 120 18.04 13.95 -3.79
#